data_AF-G3IP67-F1
#
_entry.id   AF-G3IP67-F1
#
_cell.length_a   1.000
_cell.length_b   1.000
_cell.length_c   1.000
_cell.angle_alpha   90.00
_cell.angle_beta   90.00
_cell.angle_gamma   90.00
#
_symmetry.space_group_name_H-M   'P 1'
#
loop_
_entity.id
_entity.type
_entity.pdbx_description
1 polymer ?
#
loop_
_entity_poly.entity_id
_entity_poly.type
_entity_poly.pdbx_seq_one_letter_code
_entity_poly.pdbx_strand_id
1 'polypeptide(L)'
;FLAVDQKHNILLKYRCHGPPIRFTSVFSNELHYVANELNGIVGGKNTVVAIAVWSHFSTFPLEVYIRRLRNIRRAVVQLLDRSPKTVVVIRTGNAQELGPEVSLFNSDWYNFQLDTVLRRMFSGVGVYLVDAWEMTLAHHLPHKLHPDEVIVKNQLDMFLSYVCPLET
;
A
#
# COMPACT_ATOMS: atom_id res chain seq x y z
N PHE A 1 -3.29 4.97 -14.50
CA PHE A 1 -4.43 4.30 -15.17
C PHE A 1 -5.75 4.78 -14.58
N LEU A 2 -6.82 4.77 -15.37
CA LEU A 2 -8.17 5.16 -14.99
C LEU A 2 -9.16 4.09 -15.47
N ALA A 3 -10.08 3.67 -14.61
CA ALA A 3 -11.21 2.83 -14.98
C ALA A 3 -12.51 3.45 -14.44
N VAL A 4 -13.59 3.35 -15.21
CA VAL A 4 -14.89 3.95 -14.90
C VAL A 4 -15.97 2.88 -15.02
N ASP A 5 -16.75 2.71 -13.96
CA ASP A 5 -18.01 1.99 -13.99
C ASP A 5 -19.15 3.00 -13.91
N GLN A 6 -19.76 3.29 -15.07
CA GLN A 6 -20.86 4.24 -15.16
C GLN A 6 -22.13 3.73 -14.49
N LYS A 7 -22.37 2.41 -14.48
CA LYS A 7 -23.59 1.82 -13.92
C LYS A 7 -23.61 1.97 -12.40
N HIS A 8 -22.45 1.77 -11.75
CA HIS A 8 -22.34 1.86 -10.29
C HIS A 8 -21.72 3.19 -9.81
N ASN A 9 -21.42 4.11 -10.74
CA ASN A 9 -20.79 5.40 -10.47
C ASN A 9 -19.46 5.27 -9.70
N ILE A 10 -18.60 4.33 -10.13
CA ILE A 10 -17.29 4.07 -9.51
C ILE A 10 -16.19 4.57 -10.42
N LEU A 11 -15.24 5.32 -9.84
CA LEU A 11 -14.03 5.77 -10.50
C LEU A 11 -12.80 5.17 -9.80
N LEU A 12 -12.06 4.33 -10.52
CA LEU A 12 -10.79 3.78 -10.04
C LEU A 12 -9.63 4.53 -10.68
N LYS A 13 -8.77 5.10 -9.84
CA LYS A 13 -7.52 5.75 -10.24
C LYS A 13 -6.35 4.95 -9.66
N TYR A 14 -5.44 4.54 -10.54
CA TYR A 14 -4.16 3.96 -10.14
C TYR A 14 -3.00 4.88 -10.51
N ARG A 15 -2.09 5.07 -9.56
CA ARG A 15 -0.81 5.76 -9.71
C ARG A 15 0.32 4.89 -9.19
N CYS A 16 1.39 4.79 -9.97
CA CYS A 16 2.65 4.26 -9.45
C CYS A 16 3.24 5.27 -8.46
N HIS A 17 3.92 4.79 -7.41
CA HIS A 17 4.66 5.68 -6.54
C HIS A 17 5.96 6.13 -7.21
N GLY A 18 6.37 7.38 -6.96
CA GLY A 18 7.65 7.91 -7.43
C GLY A 18 8.86 7.21 -6.79
N PRO A 19 10.09 7.54 -7.23
CA PRO A 19 11.31 6.82 -6.86
C PRO A 19 11.52 6.64 -5.34
N PRO A 20 12.20 5.57 -4.90
CA PRO A 20 12.87 4.54 -5.71
C PRO A 20 11.89 3.58 -6.39
N ILE A 21 12.19 3.18 -7.62
CA ILE A 21 11.49 2.14 -8.39
C ILE A 21 12.53 1.22 -9.03
N ARG A 22 12.21 -0.07 -9.19
CA ARG A 22 13.13 -1.07 -9.76
C ARG A 22 12.61 -1.66 -11.08
N PHE A 23 12.06 -0.80 -11.93
CA PHE A 23 11.63 -1.15 -13.28
C PHE A 23 11.64 0.09 -14.16
N THR A 24 11.82 -0.09 -15.47
CA THR A 24 12.06 0.99 -16.44
C THR A 24 10.83 1.37 -17.26
N SER A 25 9.68 0.74 -17.02
CA SER A 25 8.46 0.93 -17.83
C SER A 25 7.58 2.11 -17.40
N VAL A 26 8.08 3.05 -16.58
CA VAL A 26 7.33 4.24 -16.13
C VAL A 26 7.94 5.49 -16.74
N PHE A 27 7.13 6.25 -17.49
CA PHE A 27 7.51 7.57 -17.98
C PHE A 27 7.69 8.55 -16.81
N SER A 28 8.63 9.49 -16.93
CA SER A 28 8.97 10.43 -15.86
C SER A 28 7.78 11.28 -15.38
N ASN A 29 6.80 11.55 -16.25
CA ASN A 29 5.58 12.28 -15.92
C ASN A 29 4.57 11.45 -15.10
N GLU A 30 4.74 10.13 -15.01
CA GLU A 30 3.93 9.22 -14.19
C GLU A 30 4.60 8.91 -12.83
N LEU A 31 5.73 9.57 -12.51
CA LEU A 31 6.41 9.44 -11.23
C LEU A 31 5.78 10.35 -10.17
N HIS A 32 4.66 9.91 -9.61
CA HIS A 32 3.89 10.68 -8.64
C HIS A 32 4.29 10.37 -7.20
N TYR A 33 4.54 11.38 -6.38
CA TYR A 33 4.70 11.17 -4.94
C TYR A 33 3.35 10.95 -4.28
N VAL A 34 3.20 9.84 -3.56
CA VAL A 34 1.96 9.48 -2.81
C VAL A 34 1.44 10.67 -1.99
N ALA A 35 2.32 11.36 -1.26
CA ALA A 35 1.91 12.52 -0.46
C ALA A 35 1.30 13.67 -1.30
N ASN A 36 1.81 13.91 -2.51
CA ASN A 36 1.29 14.96 -3.40
C ASN A 36 -0.08 14.56 -3.96
N GLU A 37 -0.24 13.30 -4.36
CA GLU A 37 -1.53 12.77 -4.82
C GLU A 37 -2.57 12.87 -3.70
N LEU A 38 -2.21 12.49 -2.47
CA LEU A 38 -3.08 12.61 -1.30
C LEU A 38 -3.49 14.06 -1.04
N ASN A 39 -2.58 15.03 -1.19
CA ASN A 39 -2.90 16.44 -0.99
C ASN A 39 -3.87 17.00 -2.04
N GLY A 40 -3.92 16.41 -3.24
CA GLY A 40 -4.86 16.77 -4.30
C GLY A 40 -6.25 16.15 -4.17
N ILE A 41 -6.45 15.22 -3.24
CA ILE A 41 -7.74 14.55 -3.02
C ILE A 41 -8.60 15.38 -2.06
N VAL A 42 -9.84 15.68 -2.46
CA VAL A 42 -10.83 16.33 -1.59
C VAL A 42 -11.15 15.43 -0.39
N GLY A 43 -11.51 14.16 -0.66
CA GLY A 43 -11.88 13.17 0.35
C GLY A 43 -13.40 13.06 0.55
N GLY A 44 -13.80 12.30 1.58
CA GLY A 44 -15.17 12.20 2.06
C GLY A 44 -15.73 10.78 2.01
N LYS A 45 -17.03 10.65 2.35
CA LYS A 45 -17.72 9.36 2.56
C LYS A 45 -17.69 8.38 1.37
N ASN A 46 -17.47 8.89 0.16
CA ASN A 46 -17.43 8.11 -1.08
C ASN A 46 -16.00 8.01 -1.64
N THR A 47 -14.98 8.34 -0.85
CA THR A 47 -13.57 8.29 -1.25
C THR A 47 -12.85 7.22 -0.47
N VAL A 48 -12.21 6.32 -1.22
CA VAL A 48 -11.36 5.26 -0.69
C VAL A 48 -9.95 5.45 -1.24
N VAL A 49 -8.96 5.36 -0.37
CA VAL A 49 -7.55 5.47 -0.71
C VAL A 49 -6.84 4.19 -0.28
N ALA A 50 -6.27 3.47 -1.24
CA ALA A 50 -5.41 2.32 -0.98
C ALA A 50 -3.93 2.72 -1.15
N ILE A 51 -3.09 2.43 -0.16
CA ILE A 51 -1.65 2.73 -0.19
C ILE A 51 -0.87 1.42 -0.03
N ALA A 52 0.02 1.14 -0.97
CA ALA A 52 1.00 0.06 -0.90
C ALA A 52 2.37 0.59 -1.33
N VAL A 53 3.35 0.61 -0.41
CA VAL A 53 4.69 1.15 -0.68
C VAL A 53 5.71 0.45 0.22
N TRP A 54 6.52 -0.46 -0.33
CA TRP A 54 7.57 -1.13 0.45
C TRP A 54 8.63 -1.81 -0.44
N SER A 55 8.21 -2.55 -1.49
CA SER A 55 9.09 -3.51 -2.19
C SER A 55 10.34 -2.87 -2.79
N HIS A 56 10.23 -1.65 -3.33
CA HIS A 56 11.37 -0.93 -3.91
C HIS A 56 12.33 -0.33 -2.87
N PHE A 57 11.97 -0.35 -1.60
CA PHE A 57 12.79 0.14 -0.50
C PHE A 57 13.63 -0.97 0.15
N SER A 58 13.45 -2.23 -0.24
CA SER A 58 14.19 -3.38 0.33
C SER A 58 15.71 -3.32 0.11
N THR A 59 16.18 -2.50 -0.85
CA THR A 59 17.60 -2.26 -1.15
C THR A 59 18.12 -0.91 -0.68
N PHE A 60 17.32 -0.14 0.05
CA PHE A 60 17.72 1.18 0.54
C PHE A 60 17.87 1.15 2.06
N PRO A 61 18.74 1.99 2.65
CA PRO A 61 18.80 2.17 4.09
C PRO A 61 17.43 2.52 4.69
N LEU A 62 17.17 2.05 5.90
CA LEU A 62 15.86 2.12 6.57
C LEU A 62 15.36 3.57 6.68
N GLU A 63 16.28 4.52 6.84
CA GLU A 63 16.03 5.95 6.93
C GLU A 63 15.32 6.51 5.69
N VAL A 64 15.61 5.96 4.51
CA VAL A 64 14.95 6.35 3.25
C VAL A 64 13.46 6.00 3.31
N TYR A 65 13.15 4.81 3.81
CA TYR A 65 11.78 4.36 3.99
C TYR A 65 11.06 5.13 5.09
N ILE A 66 11.71 5.36 6.24
CA ILE A 66 11.18 6.20 7.33
C ILE A 66 10.82 7.61 6.80
N ARG A 67 11.72 8.24 6.03
CA ARG A 67 11.47 9.56 5.46
C ARG A 67 10.31 9.55 4.47
N ARG A 68 10.19 8.50 3.65
CA ARG A 68 9.05 8.32 2.74
C ARG A 68 7.74 8.23 3.51
N LEU A 69 7.68 7.36 4.51
CA LEU A 69 6.46 7.14 5.28
C LEU A 69 6.08 8.35 6.15
N ARG A 70 7.04 9.12 6.68
CA ARG A 70 6.75 10.38 7.41
C ARG A 70 5.96 11.37 6.54
N ASN A 71 6.36 11.53 5.28
CA ASN A 71 5.66 12.42 4.35
C ASN A 71 4.26 11.90 4.00
N ILE A 72 4.12 10.58 3.80
CA ILE A 72 2.82 9.96 3.52
C ILE A 72 1.91 10.06 4.75
N ARG A 73 2.39 9.75 5.96
CA ARG A 73 1.65 9.88 7.23
C ARG A 73 1.11 11.30 7.37
N ARG A 74 1.95 12.32 7.17
CA ARG A 74 1.50 13.72 7.25
C ARG A 74 0.36 14.02 6.29
N ALA A 75 0.45 13.58 5.04
CA ALA A 75 -0.59 13.79 4.04
C ALA A 75 -1.89 13.00 4.35
N VAL A 76 -1.77 11.79 4.90
CA VAL A 76 -2.93 11.00 5.38
C VAL A 76 -3.63 11.71 6.54
N VAL A 77 -2.88 12.16 7.55
CA VAL A 77 -3.44 12.92 8.68
C VAL A 77 -4.18 14.15 8.17
N GLN A 78 -3.55 14.94 7.30
CA GLN A 78 -4.20 16.11 6.70
C GLN A 78 -5.44 15.78 5.87
N LEU A 79 -5.52 14.58 5.27
CA LEU A 79 -6.70 14.11 4.52
C LEU A 79 -7.84 13.73 5.46
N LEU A 80 -7.53 13.03 6.55
CA LEU A 80 -8.52 12.65 7.54
C LEU A 80 -9.01 13.85 8.35
N ASP A 81 -8.14 14.82 8.66
CA ASP A 81 -8.52 16.06 9.35
C ASP A 81 -9.54 16.87 8.53
N ARG A 82 -9.31 17.01 7.21
CA ARG A 82 -10.22 17.77 6.33
C ARG A 82 -11.44 16.98 5.87
N SER A 83 -11.36 15.65 5.88
CA SER A 83 -12.40 14.75 5.36
C SER A 83 -12.41 13.44 6.13
N PRO A 84 -12.92 13.45 7.38
CA PRO A 84 -12.81 12.32 8.31
C PRO A 84 -13.59 11.08 7.91
N LYS A 85 -14.52 11.21 6.95
CA LYS A 85 -15.26 10.09 6.37
C LYS A 85 -14.53 9.40 5.20
N THR A 86 -13.30 9.81 4.89
CA THR A 86 -12.47 9.13 3.88
C THR A 86 -11.96 7.81 4.44
N VAL A 87 -12.11 6.73 3.69
CA VAL A 87 -11.53 5.44 4.07
C VAL A 87 -10.10 5.36 3.52
N VAL A 88 -9.12 5.19 4.40
CA VAL A 88 -7.71 4.99 4.02
C VAL A 88 -7.29 3.59 4.44
N VAL A 89 -6.89 2.77 3.49
CA VAL A 89 -6.41 1.40 3.71
C VAL A 89 -4.95 1.29 3.29
N ILE A 90 -4.12 0.78 4.18
CA ILE A 90 -2.71 0.52 3.92
C ILE A 90 -2.51 -0.99 3.78
N ARG A 91 -1.81 -1.41 2.74
CA ARG A 91 -1.42 -2.81 2.55
C ARG A 91 0.05 -2.98 2.94
N THR A 92 0.33 -3.98 3.79
CA THR A 92 1.70 -4.37 4.18
C THR A 92 2.44 -5.13 3.07
N GLY A 93 3.69 -5.51 3.33
CA GLY A 93 4.48 -6.30 2.38
C GLY A 93 4.00 -7.75 2.23
N ASN A 94 4.47 -8.44 1.19
CA ASN A 94 4.32 -9.90 1.10
C ASN A 94 5.64 -10.55 1.53
N ALA A 95 5.58 -11.73 2.14
CA ALA A 95 6.77 -12.58 2.27
C ALA A 95 7.26 -13.02 0.87
N GLN A 96 8.57 -13.18 0.72
CA GLN A 96 9.18 -13.62 -0.53
C GLN A 96 10.31 -14.63 -0.27
N GLU A 97 10.14 -15.83 -0.80
CA GLU A 97 11.14 -16.88 -0.75
C GLU A 97 12.46 -16.42 -1.37
N LEU A 98 13.57 -16.76 -0.72
CA LEU A 98 14.90 -16.39 -1.13
C LEU A 98 15.46 -17.42 -2.12
N GLY A 99 15.37 -17.10 -3.41
CA GLY A 99 16.19 -17.75 -4.45
C GLY A 99 17.57 -17.06 -4.61
N PRO A 100 18.51 -17.67 -5.34
CA PRO A 100 19.87 -17.12 -5.54
C PRO A 100 19.87 -15.67 -6.05
N GLU A 101 19.05 -15.37 -7.05
CA GLU A 101 18.95 -14.02 -7.61
C GLU A 101 18.27 -13.04 -6.65
N VAL A 102 17.15 -13.44 -6.06
CA VAL A 102 16.35 -12.61 -5.14
C VAL A 102 17.13 -12.22 -3.90
N SER A 103 18.02 -13.10 -3.42
CA SER A 103 18.87 -12.86 -2.24
C SER A 103 19.79 -11.65 -2.37
N LEU A 104 20.05 -11.19 -3.61
CA LEU A 104 20.87 -10.00 -3.88
C LEU A 104 20.16 -8.69 -3.54
N PHE A 105 18.83 -8.68 -3.49
CA PHE A 105 18.03 -7.46 -3.36
C PHE A 105 16.80 -7.58 -2.45
N ASN A 106 16.62 -8.71 -1.77
CA ASN A 106 15.53 -8.96 -0.85
C ASN A 106 16.00 -9.72 0.40
N SER A 107 15.43 -9.36 1.54
CA SER A 107 15.60 -10.09 2.80
C SER A 107 14.32 -9.93 3.61
N ASP A 108 13.62 -11.04 3.87
CA ASP A 108 12.38 -10.98 4.66
C ASP A 108 12.64 -10.51 6.10
N TRP A 109 13.83 -10.76 6.64
CA TRP A 109 14.26 -10.14 7.90
C TRP A 109 14.30 -8.61 7.83
N TYR A 110 14.85 -8.06 6.74
CA TYR A 110 14.87 -6.61 6.54
C TYR A 110 13.48 -6.05 6.22
N ASN A 111 12.70 -6.75 5.39
CA ASN A 111 11.32 -6.36 5.06
C ASN A 111 10.42 -6.33 6.30
N PHE A 112 10.64 -7.24 7.26
CA PHE A 112 9.95 -7.22 8.55
C PHE A 112 10.25 -5.94 9.35
N GLN A 113 11.46 -5.37 9.24
CA GLN A 113 11.77 -4.06 9.83
C GLN A 113 11.00 -2.93 9.12
N LEU A 114 10.92 -2.97 7.78
CA LEU A 114 10.09 -2.03 7.01
C LEU A 114 8.62 -2.13 7.46
N ASP A 115 8.09 -3.34 7.56
CA ASP A 115 6.72 -3.58 8.02
C ASP A 115 6.47 -3.06 9.43
N THR A 116 7.40 -3.31 10.36
CA THR A 116 7.37 -2.79 11.73
C THR A 116 7.32 -1.26 11.76
N VAL A 117 8.16 -0.61 10.94
CA VAL A 117 8.15 0.85 10.81
C VAL A 117 6.81 1.33 10.24
N LEU A 118 6.27 0.66 9.20
CA LEU A 118 4.98 1.00 8.61
C LEU A 118 3.85 0.96 9.66
N ARG A 119 3.73 -0.15 10.39
CA ARG A 119 2.72 -0.31 11.45
C ARG A 119 2.86 0.77 12.51
N ARG A 120 4.09 1.02 13.00
CA ARG A 120 4.32 2.04 14.02
C ARG A 120 4.02 3.44 13.50
N MET A 121 4.35 3.71 12.23
CA MET A 121 4.12 5.00 11.58
C MET A 121 2.63 5.28 11.31
N PHE A 122 1.75 4.28 11.31
CA PHE A 122 0.31 4.51 11.07
C PHE A 122 -0.59 4.11 12.24
N SER A 123 -0.02 3.60 13.31
CA SER A 123 -0.70 3.41 14.58
C SER A 123 -1.36 4.72 15.06
N GLY A 124 -2.63 4.62 15.43
CA GLY A 124 -3.44 5.73 15.93
C GLY A 124 -3.85 6.79 14.89
N VAL A 125 -3.63 6.58 13.59
CA VAL A 125 -3.98 7.56 12.54
C VAL A 125 -5.45 7.44 12.10
N GLY A 126 -6.12 6.32 12.41
CA GLY A 126 -7.46 6.05 11.88
C GLY A 126 -7.45 5.47 10.47
N VAL A 127 -6.40 4.72 10.12
CA VAL A 127 -6.32 3.94 8.87
C VAL A 127 -6.62 2.47 9.13
N TYR A 128 -7.07 1.76 8.11
CA TYR A 128 -7.19 0.30 8.12
C TYR A 128 -5.92 -0.35 7.55
N LEU A 129 -5.65 -1.59 7.98
CA LEU A 129 -4.50 -2.36 7.52
C LEU A 129 -4.96 -3.66 6.87
N VAL A 130 -4.59 -3.87 5.61
CA VAL A 130 -4.59 -5.20 4.99
C VAL A 130 -3.22 -5.80 5.27
N ASP A 131 -3.21 -6.77 6.18
CA ASP A 131 -1.99 -7.42 6.64
C ASP A 131 -1.52 -8.51 5.66
N ALA A 132 -1.10 -8.07 4.48
CA ALA A 132 -0.58 -8.94 3.44
C ALA A 132 0.63 -9.79 3.90
N TRP A 133 1.38 -9.32 4.90
CA TRP A 133 2.52 -10.05 5.47
C TRP A 133 2.05 -11.31 6.18
N GLU A 134 1.17 -11.17 7.18
CA GLU A 134 0.59 -12.32 7.88
C GLU A 134 -0.23 -13.20 6.94
N MET A 135 -0.99 -12.60 6.01
CA MET A 135 -1.80 -13.35 5.05
C MET A 135 -0.95 -14.20 4.10
N THR A 136 0.26 -13.77 3.76
CA THR A 136 1.17 -14.56 2.90
C THR A 136 1.93 -15.60 3.72
N LEU A 137 2.38 -15.26 4.92
CA LEU A 137 3.04 -16.21 5.84
C LEU A 137 2.14 -17.36 6.28
N ALA A 138 0.84 -17.09 6.51
CA ALA A 138 -0.12 -18.10 6.95
C ALA A 138 -0.67 -18.97 5.80
N HIS A 139 -0.39 -18.62 4.55
CA HIS A 139 -0.90 -19.36 3.40
C HIS A 139 0.01 -20.53 3.04
N HIS A 140 -0.56 -21.64 2.59
CA HIS A 140 0.19 -22.84 2.19
C HIS A 140 0.90 -22.72 0.82
N LEU A 141 0.71 -21.60 0.11
CA LEU A 141 1.31 -21.41 -1.22
C LEU A 141 2.69 -20.76 -1.07
N PRO A 142 3.57 -20.91 -2.07
CA PRO A 142 4.92 -20.35 -1.98
C PRO A 142 4.94 -18.84 -1.73
N HIS A 143 5.93 -18.38 -0.97
CA HIS A 143 6.14 -16.96 -0.71
C HIS A 143 6.64 -16.26 -1.98
N LYS A 144 5.75 -15.57 -2.69
CA LYS A 144 6.08 -14.81 -3.90
C LYS A 144 5.84 -13.33 -3.67
N LEU A 145 6.75 -12.48 -4.17
CA LEU A 145 6.56 -11.03 -4.20
C LEU A 145 5.22 -10.64 -4.85
N HIS A 146 4.90 -11.34 -5.94
CA HIS A 146 3.62 -11.31 -6.62
C HIS A 146 2.88 -12.60 -6.28
N PRO A 147 2.03 -12.59 -5.22
CA PRO A 147 1.36 -13.79 -4.76
C PRO A 147 0.31 -14.26 -5.76
N ASP A 148 -0.05 -15.54 -5.68
CA ASP A 148 -1.05 -16.16 -6.56
C ASP A 148 -2.44 -15.53 -6.34
N GLU A 149 -3.30 -15.63 -7.37
CA GLU A 149 -4.59 -14.93 -7.43
C GLU A 149 -5.48 -15.19 -6.22
N VAL A 150 -5.44 -16.39 -5.62
CA VAL A 150 -6.22 -16.72 -4.42
C VAL A 150 -5.81 -15.88 -3.21
N ILE A 151 -4.51 -15.61 -3.04
CA ILE A 151 -4.01 -14.75 -1.97
C ILE A 151 -4.39 -13.30 -2.26
N VAL A 152 -4.27 -12.85 -3.51
CA VAL A 152 -4.72 -11.52 -3.93
C VAL A 152 -6.21 -11.34 -3.65
N LYS A 153 -7.03 -12.35 -3.96
CA LYS A 153 -8.45 -12.36 -3.65
C LYS A 153 -8.69 -12.21 -2.15
N ASN A 154 -8.00 -12.97 -1.30
CA ASN A 154 -8.14 -12.84 0.16
C ASN A 154 -7.80 -11.41 0.63
N GLN A 155 -6.72 -10.81 0.10
CA GLN A 155 -6.34 -9.44 0.41
C GLN A 155 -7.39 -8.42 -0.04
N LEU A 156 -8.02 -8.65 -1.19
CA LEU A 156 -9.14 -7.84 -1.70
C LEU A 156 -10.40 -8.01 -0.86
N ASP A 157 -10.74 -9.23 -0.46
CA ASP A 157 -11.90 -9.49 0.42
C ASP A 157 -11.72 -8.74 1.75
N MET A 158 -10.51 -8.76 2.33
CA MET A 158 -10.19 -7.99 3.53
C MET A 158 -10.30 -6.48 3.28
N PHE A 159 -9.72 -5.98 2.19
CA PHE A 159 -9.85 -4.57 1.79
C PHE A 159 -11.33 -4.14 1.68
N LEU A 160 -12.16 -4.94 1.02
CA LEU A 160 -13.58 -4.64 0.80
C LEU A 160 -14.39 -4.68 2.09
N SER A 161 -14.02 -5.51 3.07
CA SER A 161 -14.71 -5.50 4.38
C SER A 161 -14.51 -4.20 5.17
N TYR A 162 -13.42 -3.46 4.93
CA TYR A 162 -13.22 -2.11 5.48
C TYR A 162 -13.99 -1.03 4.72
N VAL A 163 -14.14 -1.20 3.40
CA VAL A 163 -14.76 -0.21 2.51
C VAL A 163 -16.29 -0.29 2.54
N CYS A 164 -16.82 -1.51 2.66
CA CYS A 164 -18.25 -1.80 2.68
C CYS A 164 -18.59 -2.63 3.91
N PRO A 165 -18.51 -2.07 5.13
CA PRO A 165 -18.92 -2.80 6.33
C PRO A 165 -20.41 -3.13 6.25
N LEU A 166 -20.80 -4.30 6.77
CA LEU A 166 -22.20 -4.63 6.97
C LEU A 166 -22.83 -3.55 7.85
N GLU A 167 -23.98 -3.01 7.46
CA GLU A 167 -24.76 -2.12 8.32
C GLU A 167 -25.09 -2.86 9.62
N THR A 168 -24.60 -2.35 10.74
CA THR A 168 -24.95 -2.82 12.10
C THR A 168 -26.17 -2.08 12.62
#